data_AF-A0A1C7MD74-F1
#
_entry.id   AF-A0A1C7MD74-F1
#
_cell.length_a   1.000
_cell.length_b   1.000
_cell.length_c   1.000
_cell.angle_alpha   90.00
_cell.angle_beta   90.00
_cell.angle_gamma   90.00
#
_symmetry.space_group_name_H-M   'P 1'
#
loop_
_entity.id
_entity.type
_entity.pdbx_description
1 polymer ?
#
loop_
_entity_poly.entity_id
_entity_poly.type
_entity_poly.pdbx_seq_one_letter_code
_entity_poly.pdbx_strand_id
1 'polypeptide(L)'
;MGENEWTRVLLERRADAAFQLAQKAEGLFIYAKVVVDFLTRRRQLAQHYFDALIAESSESNVHQDAALAPLDVLYTAVLESAFPDIRTDRCLQAQMQDVLGCVAILQDHVSPRVLHSLVGIEVAAVELVVDYLRAIIIFDKTCKTSDAKIHPLHASFPQFLLDENRCMNKLFWVNSCAQNSRWAAACLSTLNDPGLLQRNVCRLPDPLLHKDEVSDLSTRIKTYLPVHTGIQYACLHWATHLCGSGSQDVSVLMQSLDKFCRERLLFWMEALSMIGRLDVAVTALINARDWHASHSSTQDDTYWLLNDAYRFVLEYYIPINCCPEQIYISALTFAPSCVSETSMLKWSIPLWLSEFIVNHAGDHACGYARLPTTSTSCDFPQTDVA
;
A
#
# COMPACT_ATOMS: atom_id res chain seq x y z
N MET A 1 -13.25 8.37 -38.61
CA MET A 1 -13.61 9.66 -37.98
C MET A 1 -12.35 10.37 -37.55
N GLY A 2 -12.09 11.55 -38.12
CA GLY A 2 -11.01 12.43 -37.65
C GLY A 2 -11.21 12.89 -36.20
N GLU A 3 -10.18 13.51 -35.61
CA GLU A 3 -10.18 13.99 -34.21
C GLU A 3 -11.36 14.89 -33.84
N ASN A 4 -11.85 15.69 -34.79
CA ASN A 4 -12.94 16.65 -34.58
C ASN A 4 -14.28 16.22 -35.17
N GLU A 5 -14.34 15.09 -35.88
CA GLU A 5 -15.51 14.71 -36.65
C GLU A 5 -16.63 14.13 -35.78
N TRP A 6 -16.27 13.38 -34.74
CA TRP A 6 -17.24 12.85 -33.77
C TRP A 6 -17.85 13.96 -32.90
N THR A 7 -17.03 14.94 -32.49
CA THR A 7 -17.48 16.11 -31.74
C THR A 7 -18.43 16.94 -32.57
N ARG A 8 -18.11 17.12 -33.87
CA ARG A 8 -19.00 17.79 -34.81
C ARG A 8 -20.32 17.03 -34.96
N VAL A 9 -20.29 15.70 -35.14
CA VAL A 9 -21.52 14.88 -35.23
C VAL A 9 -22.35 14.93 -33.94
N LEU A 10 -21.71 14.89 -32.77
CA LEU A 10 -22.41 14.99 -31.48
C LEU A 10 -23.06 16.38 -31.33
N LEU A 11 -22.33 17.45 -31.62
CA LEU A 11 -22.82 18.83 -31.52
C LEU A 11 -23.83 19.18 -32.63
N GLU A 12 -23.73 18.60 -33.82
CA GLU A 12 -24.71 18.73 -34.90
C GLU A 12 -26.05 18.08 -34.50
N ARG A 13 -26.01 16.97 -33.76
CA ARG A 13 -27.21 16.29 -33.26
C ARG A 13 -27.76 16.89 -31.96
N ARG A 14 -26.89 17.48 -31.13
CA ARG A 14 -27.19 18.05 -29.80
C ARG A 14 -26.37 19.33 -29.60
N ALA A 15 -26.86 20.45 -30.12
CA ALA A 15 -26.14 21.73 -30.08
C ALA A 15 -25.84 22.22 -28.65
N ASP A 16 -26.62 21.76 -27.67
CA ASP A 16 -26.53 22.09 -26.25
C ASP A 16 -25.77 21.05 -25.42
N ALA A 17 -25.20 19.99 -26.03
CA ALA A 17 -24.53 18.91 -25.31
C ALA A 17 -23.41 19.41 -24.39
N ALA A 18 -22.57 20.34 -24.86
CA ALA A 18 -21.50 20.92 -24.06
C ALA A 18 -22.05 21.71 -22.85
N PHE A 19 -23.16 22.42 -23.03
CA PHE A 19 -23.82 23.17 -21.95
C PHE A 19 -24.44 22.23 -20.91
N GLN A 20 -25.14 21.17 -21.34
CA GLN A 20 -25.72 20.18 -20.43
C GLN A 20 -24.64 19.46 -19.59
N LEU A 21 -23.53 19.06 -20.22
CA LEU A 21 -22.41 18.43 -19.50
C LEU A 21 -21.73 19.40 -18.54
N ALA A 22 -21.60 20.69 -18.92
CA ALA A 22 -21.06 21.71 -18.03
C ALA A 22 -21.98 21.96 -16.82
N GLN A 23 -23.30 21.90 -17.02
CA GLN A 23 -24.26 22.00 -15.93
C GLN A 23 -24.16 20.79 -14.99
N LYS A 24 -24.10 19.56 -15.53
CA LYS A 24 -23.91 18.34 -14.72
C LYS A 24 -22.57 18.29 -13.97
N ALA A 25 -21.54 18.97 -14.47
CA ALA A 25 -20.27 19.02 -13.78
C ALA A 25 -20.36 19.76 -12.44
N GLU A 26 -21.32 20.69 -12.26
CA GLU A 26 -21.49 21.49 -11.04
C GLU A 26 -20.17 22.13 -10.53
N GLY A 27 -19.25 22.46 -11.44
CA GLY A 27 -17.93 23.02 -11.11
C GLY A 27 -16.83 21.99 -10.81
N LEU A 28 -17.12 20.70 -10.82
CA LEU A 28 -16.15 19.62 -10.63
C LEU A 28 -15.30 19.42 -11.89
N PHE A 29 -14.07 19.94 -11.88
CA PHE A 29 -13.12 19.77 -12.98
C PHE A 29 -12.88 18.29 -13.33
N ILE A 30 -12.85 17.42 -12.31
CA ILE A 30 -12.67 15.98 -12.51
C ILE A 30 -13.82 15.36 -13.30
N TYR A 31 -15.06 15.81 -13.10
CA TYR A 31 -16.20 15.37 -13.90
C TYR A 31 -15.98 15.71 -15.37
N ALA A 32 -15.65 16.98 -15.66
CA ALA A 32 -15.42 17.43 -17.03
C ALA A 32 -14.29 16.64 -17.72
N LYS A 33 -13.18 16.39 -17.00
CA LYS A 33 -12.05 15.61 -17.50
C LYS A 33 -12.45 14.17 -17.83
N VAL A 34 -13.13 13.48 -16.91
CA VAL A 34 -13.56 12.08 -17.10
C VAL A 34 -14.57 11.98 -18.25
N VAL A 35 -15.55 12.88 -18.33
CA VAL A 35 -16.53 12.89 -19.43
C VAL A 35 -15.86 13.08 -20.78
N VAL A 36 -14.94 14.06 -20.90
CA VAL A 36 -14.23 14.29 -22.17
C VAL A 36 -13.43 13.05 -22.57
N ASP A 37 -12.70 12.43 -21.64
CA ASP A 37 -11.94 11.21 -21.93
C ASP A 37 -12.86 10.05 -22.30
N PHE A 38 -13.98 9.88 -21.59
CA PHE A 38 -14.96 8.83 -21.83
C PHE A 38 -15.60 8.93 -23.22
N LEU A 39 -16.05 10.13 -23.62
CA LEU A 39 -16.64 10.38 -24.93
C LEU A 39 -15.62 10.29 -26.07
N THR A 40 -14.38 10.75 -25.84
CA THR A 40 -13.35 10.81 -26.88
C THR A 40 -12.73 9.45 -27.17
N ARG A 41 -12.68 8.52 -26.19
CA ARG A 41 -12.02 7.22 -26.35
C ARG A 41 -12.81 6.26 -27.25
N ARG A 42 -14.14 6.24 -27.14
CA ARG A 42 -15.01 5.44 -28.03
C ARG A 42 -15.97 6.36 -28.77
N ARG A 43 -15.41 7.17 -29.67
CA ARG A 43 -16.11 8.16 -30.51
C ARG A 43 -17.39 7.65 -31.16
N GLN A 44 -17.41 6.36 -31.52
CA GLN A 44 -18.52 5.71 -32.23
C GLN A 44 -19.74 5.51 -31.31
N LEU A 45 -19.51 5.42 -30.00
CA LEU A 45 -20.52 5.27 -28.95
C LEU A 45 -20.76 6.58 -28.19
N ALA A 46 -20.10 7.68 -28.57
CA ALA A 46 -20.16 8.94 -27.83
C ALA A 46 -21.59 9.44 -27.63
N GLN A 47 -22.47 9.27 -28.62
CA GLN A 47 -23.87 9.65 -28.48
C GLN A 47 -24.61 8.77 -27.45
N HIS A 48 -24.40 7.45 -27.48
CA HIS A 48 -24.98 6.53 -26.51
C HIS A 48 -24.50 6.84 -25.08
N TYR A 49 -23.21 7.13 -24.93
CA TYR A 49 -22.61 7.51 -23.65
C TYR A 49 -23.12 8.86 -23.14
N PHE A 50 -23.29 9.84 -24.04
CA PHE A 50 -23.92 11.12 -23.69
C PHE A 50 -25.35 10.91 -23.20
N ASP A 51 -26.17 10.16 -23.94
CA ASP A 51 -27.56 9.89 -23.55
C ASP A 51 -27.64 9.16 -22.20
N ALA A 52 -26.72 8.22 -21.92
CA ALA A 52 -26.61 7.54 -20.62
C ALA A 52 -26.24 8.49 -19.47
N LEU A 53 -25.37 9.48 -19.71
CA LEU A 53 -25.00 10.48 -18.70
C LEU A 53 -26.10 11.50 -18.43
N ILE A 54 -26.89 11.84 -19.45
CA ILE A 54 -27.97 12.84 -19.34
C ILE A 54 -29.24 12.24 -18.77
N ALA A 55 -29.55 10.98 -19.09
CA ALA A 55 -30.71 10.27 -18.54
C ALA A 55 -30.81 10.51 -17.02
N GLU A 56 -31.92 11.13 -16.60
CA GLU A 56 -32.16 11.40 -15.19
C GLU A 56 -32.24 10.06 -14.45
N SER A 57 -31.30 9.81 -13.56
CA SER A 57 -31.44 8.74 -12.58
C SER A 57 -32.58 9.14 -11.64
N SER A 58 -33.81 8.73 -11.96
CA SER A 58 -35.04 9.02 -11.21
C SER A 58 -35.11 8.35 -9.82
N GLU A 59 -33.99 7.94 -9.26
CA GLU A 59 -33.88 7.36 -7.92
C GLU A 59 -33.02 8.27 -7.05
N SER A 60 -33.49 9.50 -6.86
CA SER A 60 -32.96 10.39 -5.82
C SER A 60 -33.40 9.87 -4.44
N ASN A 61 -32.76 8.81 -3.97
CA ASN A 61 -32.73 8.56 -2.53
C ASN A 61 -31.75 9.54 -1.92
N VAL A 62 -32.31 10.46 -1.13
CA VAL A 62 -31.63 11.50 -0.38
C VAL A 62 -30.56 10.87 0.51
N HIS A 63 -29.30 10.85 0.05
CA HIS A 63 -28.17 10.40 0.87
C HIS A 63 -27.00 11.39 0.82
N GLN A 64 -26.75 11.92 2.02
CA GLN A 64 -25.63 12.62 2.68
C GLN A 64 -24.52 13.37 1.93
N ASP A 65 -24.27 13.17 0.63
CA ASP A 65 -23.26 13.95 -0.10
C ASP A 65 -23.69 14.29 -1.53
N ALA A 66 -24.69 15.17 -1.64
CA ALA A 66 -25.24 15.65 -2.91
C ALA A 66 -24.17 16.19 -3.87
N ALA A 67 -23.02 16.65 -3.35
CA ALA A 67 -21.93 17.21 -4.14
C ALA A 67 -21.20 16.17 -5.02
N LEU A 68 -21.21 14.89 -4.64
CA LEU A 68 -20.50 13.83 -5.38
C LEU A 68 -21.41 12.96 -6.25
N ALA A 69 -22.73 13.09 -6.12
CA ALA A 69 -23.71 12.32 -6.89
C ALA A 69 -23.47 12.39 -8.42
N PRO A 70 -23.10 13.54 -9.03
CA PRO A 70 -22.77 13.57 -10.46
C PRO A 70 -21.58 12.68 -10.83
N LEU A 71 -20.58 12.59 -9.95
CA LEU A 71 -19.42 11.71 -10.17
C LEU A 71 -19.79 10.24 -10.04
N ASP A 72 -20.69 9.89 -9.13
CA ASP A 72 -21.12 8.50 -8.92
C ASP A 72 -21.90 7.98 -10.13
N VAL A 73 -22.77 8.81 -10.70
CA VAL A 73 -23.45 8.54 -11.98
C VAL A 73 -22.43 8.37 -13.11
N LEU A 74 -21.44 9.27 -13.19
CA LEU A 74 -20.39 9.20 -14.22
C LEU A 74 -19.54 7.94 -14.09
N TYR A 75 -19.08 7.58 -12.89
CA TYR A 75 -18.29 6.38 -12.67
C TYR A 75 -19.08 5.11 -13.00
N THR A 76 -20.35 5.05 -12.60
CA THR A 76 -21.24 3.94 -12.94
C THR A 76 -21.39 3.81 -14.46
N ALA A 77 -21.66 4.92 -15.16
CA ALA A 77 -21.80 4.92 -16.61
C ALA A 77 -20.51 4.47 -17.33
N VAL A 78 -19.34 4.91 -16.85
CA VAL A 78 -18.03 4.47 -17.38
C VAL A 78 -17.84 2.97 -17.19
N LEU A 79 -18.12 2.44 -15.99
CA LEU A 79 -17.95 1.02 -15.66
C LEU A 79 -18.89 0.13 -16.49
N GLU A 80 -20.18 0.46 -16.57
CA GLU A 80 -21.15 -0.32 -17.34
C GLU A 80 -20.85 -0.31 -18.84
N SER A 81 -20.40 0.84 -19.35
CA SER A 81 -20.04 1.00 -20.76
C SER A 81 -18.72 0.34 -21.13
N ALA A 82 -17.79 0.24 -20.19
CA ALA A 82 -16.52 -0.43 -20.37
C ALA A 82 -16.70 -1.95 -20.52
N PHE A 83 -17.71 -2.53 -19.84
CA PHE A 83 -17.95 -3.97 -19.79
C PHE A 83 -19.42 -4.35 -20.13
N PRO A 84 -19.85 -4.22 -21.40
CA PRO A 84 -21.23 -4.52 -21.80
C PRO A 84 -21.63 -5.99 -21.58
N ASP A 85 -20.70 -6.93 -21.76
CA ASP A 85 -20.96 -8.38 -21.66
C ASP A 85 -20.56 -8.99 -20.31
N ILE A 86 -20.32 -8.14 -19.28
CA ILE A 86 -19.76 -8.56 -17.99
C ILE A 86 -20.63 -9.57 -17.24
N ARG A 87 -21.95 -9.56 -17.50
CA ARG A 87 -22.91 -10.47 -16.86
C ARG A 87 -22.86 -11.87 -17.45
N THR A 88 -22.37 -12.03 -18.68
CA THR A 88 -22.28 -13.31 -19.37
C THR A 88 -20.87 -13.91 -19.32
N ASP A 89 -19.84 -13.06 -19.29
CA ASP A 89 -18.45 -13.49 -19.19
C ASP A 89 -17.98 -13.49 -17.73
N ARG A 90 -18.08 -14.66 -17.07
CA ARG A 90 -17.62 -14.83 -15.68
C ARG A 90 -16.12 -14.65 -15.51
N CYS A 91 -15.32 -14.93 -16.55
CA CYS A 91 -13.87 -14.79 -16.47
C CYS A 91 -13.51 -13.30 -16.44
N LEU A 92 -14.06 -12.52 -17.37
CA LEU A 92 -13.89 -11.07 -17.41
C LEU A 92 -14.45 -10.41 -16.15
N GLN A 93 -15.58 -10.89 -15.63
CA GLN A 93 -16.16 -10.41 -14.38
C GLN A 93 -15.20 -10.56 -13.21
N ALA A 94 -14.63 -11.76 -13.03
CA ALA A 94 -13.67 -12.02 -11.96
C ALA A 94 -12.41 -11.14 -12.10
N GLN A 95 -11.86 -11.04 -13.32
CA GLN A 95 -10.69 -10.18 -13.61
C GLN A 95 -10.95 -8.71 -13.29
N MET A 96 -12.11 -8.19 -13.71
CA MET A 96 -12.52 -6.82 -13.43
C MET A 96 -12.65 -6.59 -11.93
N GLN A 97 -13.35 -7.46 -11.21
CA GLN A 97 -13.56 -7.33 -9.77
C GLN A 97 -12.24 -7.39 -8.99
N ASP A 98 -11.33 -8.29 -9.37
CA ASP A 98 -10.00 -8.39 -8.78
C ASP A 98 -9.20 -7.09 -8.97
N VAL A 99 -9.20 -6.53 -10.18
CA VAL A 99 -8.46 -5.30 -10.49
C VAL A 99 -9.09 -4.08 -9.80
N LEU A 100 -10.42 -3.95 -9.81
CA LEU A 100 -11.12 -2.87 -9.10
C LEU A 100 -10.86 -2.95 -7.59
N GLY A 101 -10.89 -4.16 -7.02
CA GLY A 101 -10.55 -4.41 -5.63
C GLY A 101 -9.16 -3.90 -5.29
N CYS A 102 -8.16 -4.21 -6.12
CA CYS A 102 -6.80 -3.68 -5.95
C CYS A 102 -6.78 -2.15 -6.04
N VAL A 103 -7.31 -1.57 -7.11
CA VAL A 103 -7.31 -0.11 -7.34
C VAL A 103 -8.00 0.66 -6.21
N ALA A 104 -9.00 0.06 -5.57
CA ALA A 104 -9.75 0.70 -4.50
C ALA A 104 -8.95 0.84 -3.18
N ILE A 105 -8.07 -0.11 -2.84
CA ILE A 105 -7.39 -0.13 -1.52
C ILE A 105 -5.87 0.09 -1.58
N LEU A 106 -5.30 0.18 -2.78
CA LEU A 106 -3.86 0.39 -2.96
C LEU A 106 -3.37 1.63 -2.21
N GLN A 107 -2.32 1.45 -1.41
CA GLN A 107 -1.69 2.55 -0.68
C GLN A 107 -0.70 3.33 -1.55
N ASP A 108 -0.09 2.66 -2.52
CA ASP A 108 0.84 3.22 -3.49
C ASP A 108 0.47 2.82 -4.91
N HIS A 109 0.95 3.57 -5.89
CA HIS A 109 0.84 3.21 -7.29
C HIS A 109 1.79 2.03 -7.60
N VAL A 110 1.22 0.93 -8.08
CA VAL A 110 1.95 -0.33 -8.37
C VAL A 110 1.82 -0.71 -9.83
N SER A 111 2.71 -1.56 -10.33
CA SER A 111 2.62 -2.10 -11.69
C SER A 111 1.77 -3.37 -11.75
N PRO A 112 1.28 -3.76 -12.95
CA PRO A 112 0.63 -5.06 -13.14
C PRO A 112 1.46 -6.25 -12.65
N ARG A 113 2.79 -6.17 -12.73
CA ARG A 113 3.70 -7.23 -12.24
C ARG A 113 3.66 -7.38 -10.72
N VAL A 114 3.48 -6.28 -9.99
CA VAL A 114 3.31 -6.31 -8.53
C VAL A 114 1.97 -6.95 -8.18
N LEU A 115 0.90 -6.61 -8.88
CA LEU A 115 -0.41 -7.25 -8.67
C LEU A 115 -0.36 -8.75 -8.96
N HIS A 116 0.33 -9.14 -10.02
CA HIS A 116 0.57 -10.55 -10.31
C HIS A 116 1.32 -11.26 -9.17
N SER A 117 2.43 -10.67 -8.71
CA SER A 117 3.27 -11.29 -7.70
C SER A 117 2.60 -11.38 -6.33
N LEU A 118 1.87 -10.35 -5.89
CA LEU A 118 1.25 -10.31 -4.56
C LEU A 118 -0.09 -11.06 -4.51
N VAL A 119 -0.97 -10.82 -5.48
CA VAL A 119 -2.38 -11.27 -5.40
C VAL A 119 -2.80 -12.20 -6.54
N GLY A 120 -1.86 -12.59 -7.40
CA GLY A 120 -2.04 -13.66 -8.39
C GLY A 120 -2.84 -13.26 -9.63
N ILE A 121 -3.00 -11.96 -9.90
CA ILE A 121 -3.77 -11.50 -11.07
C ILE A 121 -2.87 -11.52 -12.30
N GLU A 122 -3.31 -12.16 -13.39
CA GLU A 122 -2.56 -12.20 -14.64
C GLU A 122 -2.27 -10.79 -15.19
N VAL A 123 -1.03 -10.54 -15.60
CA VAL A 123 -0.61 -9.22 -16.11
C VAL A 123 -1.50 -8.79 -17.28
N ALA A 124 -1.80 -9.71 -18.21
CA ALA A 124 -2.67 -9.44 -19.34
C ALA A 124 -4.11 -9.07 -18.91
N ALA A 125 -4.62 -9.66 -17.82
CA ALA A 125 -5.93 -9.34 -17.28
C ALA A 125 -5.95 -7.94 -16.66
N VAL A 126 -4.91 -7.59 -15.88
CA VAL A 126 -4.77 -6.22 -15.34
C VAL A 126 -4.72 -5.20 -16.48
N GLU A 127 -3.88 -5.44 -17.49
CA GLU A 127 -3.74 -4.53 -18.62
C GLU A 127 -5.03 -4.39 -19.43
N LEU A 128 -5.77 -5.48 -19.63
CA LEU A 128 -7.07 -5.48 -20.31
C LEU A 128 -8.08 -4.59 -19.58
N VAL A 129 -8.27 -4.83 -18.28
CA VAL A 129 -9.24 -4.09 -17.45
C VAL A 129 -8.87 -2.60 -17.40
N VAL A 130 -7.59 -2.29 -17.18
CA VAL A 130 -7.11 -0.92 -17.12
C VAL A 130 -7.23 -0.21 -18.48
N ASP A 131 -7.02 -0.92 -19.58
CA ASP A 131 -7.24 -0.39 -20.94
C ASP A 131 -8.70 -0.07 -21.22
N TYR A 132 -9.65 -0.82 -20.63
CA TYR A 132 -11.07 -0.48 -20.73
C TYR A 132 -11.45 0.73 -19.87
N LEU A 133 -10.73 0.96 -18.77
CA LEU A 133 -11.01 2.00 -17.78
C LEU A 133 -10.12 3.25 -17.87
N ARG A 134 -9.50 3.50 -19.03
CA ARG A 134 -8.56 4.63 -19.24
C ARG A 134 -9.15 6.04 -19.04
N ALA A 135 -10.47 6.17 -18.94
CA ALA A 135 -11.12 7.43 -18.59
C ALA A 135 -10.97 7.77 -17.09
N ILE A 136 -10.73 6.76 -16.24
CA ILE A 136 -10.72 6.90 -14.78
C ILE A 136 -9.49 6.25 -14.12
N ILE A 137 -8.73 5.43 -14.85
CA ILE A 137 -7.45 4.86 -14.43
C ILE A 137 -6.34 5.31 -15.38
N ILE A 138 -5.27 5.84 -14.81
CA ILE A 138 -4.04 6.19 -15.52
C ILE A 138 -3.13 4.96 -15.55
N PHE A 139 -2.58 4.69 -16.73
CA PHE A 139 -1.60 3.62 -16.93
C PHE A 139 -0.70 3.92 -18.12
N ASP A 140 0.51 4.40 -17.89
CA ASP A 140 1.37 4.78 -19.01
C ASP A 140 2.10 3.57 -19.63
N LYS A 141 1.44 2.92 -20.60
CA LYS A 141 2.03 1.83 -21.41
C LYS A 141 3.24 2.28 -22.24
N THR A 142 3.44 3.58 -22.44
CA THR A 142 4.59 4.10 -23.21
C THR A 142 5.86 4.21 -22.38
N CYS A 143 5.75 4.03 -21.06
CA CYS A 143 6.90 3.90 -20.20
C CYS A 143 7.71 2.67 -20.62
N LYS A 144 8.95 2.89 -21.07
CA LYS A 144 9.85 1.82 -21.56
C LYS A 144 10.27 0.83 -20.48
N THR A 145 9.91 1.08 -19.22
CA THR A 145 10.13 0.16 -18.11
C THR A 145 8.94 -0.77 -17.95
N SER A 146 9.17 -2.06 -17.72
CA SER A 146 8.11 -3.06 -17.43
C SER A 146 7.28 -2.78 -16.17
N ASP A 147 7.58 -1.68 -15.45
CA ASP A 147 7.01 -1.33 -14.15
C ASP A 147 6.13 -0.07 -14.23
N ALA A 148 5.54 0.19 -15.41
CA ALA A 148 4.51 1.21 -15.57
C ALA A 148 3.42 1.03 -14.49
N LYS A 149 3.18 2.10 -13.72
CA LYS A 149 2.29 2.06 -12.57
C LYS A 149 0.85 2.35 -12.98
N ILE A 150 -0.08 1.66 -12.34
CA ILE A 150 -1.51 1.94 -12.44
C ILE A 150 -1.93 2.80 -11.24
N HIS A 151 -2.80 3.77 -11.48
CA HIS A 151 -3.44 4.52 -10.41
C HIS A 151 -4.74 5.17 -10.87
N PRO A 152 -5.69 5.39 -9.95
CA PRO A 152 -6.87 6.20 -10.25
C PRO A 152 -6.48 7.58 -10.77
N LEU A 153 -7.31 8.13 -11.65
CA LEU A 153 -7.21 9.53 -12.07
C LEU A 153 -7.43 10.48 -10.90
N HIS A 154 -8.29 10.11 -9.95
CA HIS A 154 -8.62 10.91 -8.78
C HIS A 154 -9.07 10.04 -7.60
N ALA A 155 -8.83 10.52 -6.37
CA ALA A 155 -9.13 9.80 -5.12
C ALA A 155 -10.63 9.50 -4.91
N SER A 156 -11.52 10.28 -5.53
CA SER A 156 -12.97 10.07 -5.46
C SER A 156 -13.43 8.75 -6.08
N PHE A 157 -12.66 8.16 -7.01
CA PHE A 157 -13.02 6.90 -7.66
C PHE A 157 -12.84 5.69 -6.74
N PRO A 158 -11.68 5.46 -6.10
CA PRO A 158 -11.55 4.47 -5.02
C PRO A 158 -12.59 4.67 -3.91
N GLN A 159 -12.81 5.91 -3.48
CA GLN A 159 -13.82 6.22 -2.46
C GLN A 159 -15.24 5.82 -2.89
N PHE A 160 -15.58 6.03 -4.16
CA PHE A 160 -16.83 5.54 -4.74
C PHE A 160 -16.91 4.00 -4.68
N LEU A 161 -15.87 3.28 -5.10
CA LEU A 161 -15.86 1.81 -5.11
C LEU A 161 -16.03 1.19 -3.71
N LEU A 162 -15.50 1.84 -2.67
CA LEU A 162 -15.52 1.34 -1.29
C LEU A 162 -16.81 1.68 -0.53
N ASP A 163 -17.56 2.69 -0.97
CA ASP A 163 -18.80 3.11 -0.32
C ASP A 163 -20.02 2.42 -0.95
N GLU A 164 -20.66 1.53 -0.19
CA GLU A 164 -21.82 0.76 -0.63
C GLU A 164 -23.04 1.64 -0.97
N ASN A 165 -23.13 2.84 -0.38
CA ASN A 165 -24.21 3.77 -0.65
C ASN A 165 -23.99 4.56 -1.94
N ARG A 166 -22.72 4.75 -2.34
CA ARG A 166 -22.35 5.43 -3.58
C ARG A 166 -22.29 4.47 -4.75
N CYS A 167 -21.58 3.35 -4.61
CA CYS A 167 -21.50 2.29 -5.61
C CYS A 167 -22.60 1.24 -5.42
N MET A 168 -23.83 1.59 -5.78
CA MET A 168 -25.01 0.73 -5.58
C MET A 168 -24.96 -0.57 -6.42
N ASN A 169 -24.27 -0.55 -7.56
CA ASN A 169 -24.12 -1.73 -8.40
C ASN A 169 -23.10 -2.71 -7.77
N LYS A 170 -23.62 -3.83 -7.22
CA LYS A 170 -22.84 -4.87 -6.54
C LYS A 170 -21.78 -5.56 -7.42
N LEU A 171 -21.86 -5.40 -8.75
CA LEU A 171 -20.81 -5.92 -9.64
C LEU A 171 -19.51 -5.13 -9.51
N PHE A 172 -19.57 -3.85 -9.16
CA PHE A 172 -18.42 -2.95 -9.09
C PHE A 172 -18.02 -2.58 -7.65
N TRP A 173 -18.94 -2.69 -6.70
CA TRP A 173 -18.67 -2.40 -5.30
C TRP A 173 -17.57 -3.32 -4.74
N VAL A 174 -16.65 -2.72 -3.99
CA VAL A 174 -15.52 -3.41 -3.37
C VAL A 174 -15.76 -3.49 -1.86
N ASN A 175 -15.79 -4.72 -1.34
CA ASN A 175 -15.74 -4.95 0.09
C ASN A 175 -14.34 -4.62 0.63
N SER A 176 -14.19 -3.44 1.24
CA SER A 176 -12.94 -2.95 1.81
C SER A 176 -12.29 -3.96 2.76
N CYS A 177 -13.08 -4.54 3.67
CA CYS A 177 -12.59 -5.45 4.70
C CYS A 177 -12.04 -6.74 4.09
N ALA A 178 -12.77 -7.37 3.17
CA ALA A 178 -12.35 -8.59 2.51
C ALA A 178 -11.10 -8.37 1.64
N GLN A 179 -11.05 -7.23 0.95
CA GLN A 179 -9.93 -6.88 0.08
C GLN A 179 -8.67 -6.57 0.89
N ASN A 180 -8.79 -5.86 2.02
CA ASN A 180 -7.69 -5.64 2.95
C ASN A 180 -7.21 -6.95 3.59
N SER A 181 -8.10 -7.87 3.99
CA SER A 181 -7.71 -9.21 4.45
C SER A 181 -6.85 -9.95 3.41
N ARG A 182 -7.30 -9.96 2.14
CA ARG A 182 -6.55 -10.60 1.04
C ARG A 182 -5.15 -9.98 0.86
N TRP A 183 -5.05 -8.65 0.92
CA TRP A 183 -3.78 -7.95 0.74
C TRP A 183 -2.85 -8.08 1.95
N ALA A 184 -3.38 -8.10 3.17
CA ALA A 184 -2.60 -8.37 4.37
C ALA A 184 -1.99 -9.78 4.31
N ALA A 185 -2.78 -10.79 3.92
CA ALA A 185 -2.30 -12.16 3.73
C ALA A 185 -1.22 -12.24 2.65
N ALA A 186 -1.42 -11.60 1.50
CA ALA A 186 -0.44 -11.53 0.42
C ALA A 186 0.89 -10.88 0.86
N CYS A 187 0.81 -9.76 1.56
CA CYS A 187 2.00 -9.06 2.07
C CYS A 187 2.75 -9.90 3.11
N LEU A 188 2.04 -10.47 4.09
CA LEU A 188 2.65 -11.33 5.10
C LEU A 188 3.23 -12.61 4.48
N SER A 189 2.58 -13.18 3.46
CA SER A 189 3.12 -14.32 2.72
C SER A 189 4.44 -13.97 2.03
N THR A 190 4.51 -12.81 1.39
CA THR A 190 5.72 -12.28 0.73
C THR A 190 6.84 -12.05 1.75
N LEU A 191 6.53 -11.46 2.90
CA LEU A 191 7.52 -11.22 3.97
C LEU A 191 7.97 -12.51 4.67
N ASN A 192 7.12 -13.54 4.69
CA ASN A 192 7.44 -14.85 5.25
C ASN A 192 8.27 -15.74 4.31
N ASP A 193 8.42 -15.36 3.04
CA ASP A 193 9.24 -16.10 2.08
C ASP A 193 10.75 -15.94 2.39
N PRO A 194 11.46 -17.01 2.79
CA PRO A 194 12.89 -16.93 3.09
C PRO A 194 13.76 -16.64 1.84
N GLY A 195 13.24 -16.85 0.64
CA GLY A 195 13.93 -16.51 -0.61
C GLY A 195 13.89 -15.01 -0.93
N LEU A 196 12.91 -14.28 -0.38
CA LEU A 196 12.74 -12.84 -0.59
C LEU A 196 13.24 -12.00 0.59
N LEU A 197 13.07 -12.48 1.82
CA LEU A 197 13.44 -11.74 3.03
C LEU A 197 14.31 -12.59 3.97
N GLN A 198 15.55 -12.16 4.12
CA GLN A 198 16.60 -12.82 4.91
C GLN A 198 17.60 -11.78 5.45
N ARG A 199 18.40 -12.15 6.46
CA ARG A 199 19.52 -11.31 6.95
C ARG A 199 20.48 -10.96 5.82
N ASN A 200 21.05 -9.77 5.89
CA ASN A 200 21.89 -9.21 4.83
C ASN A 200 21.11 -9.22 3.49
N VAL A 201 19.91 -8.64 3.50
CA VAL A 201 18.93 -8.74 2.42
C VAL A 201 19.48 -8.20 1.09
N CYS A 202 20.35 -7.18 1.14
CA CYS A 202 21.04 -6.62 -0.01
C CYS A 202 22.37 -7.32 -0.35
N ARG A 203 22.71 -8.40 0.35
CA ARG A 203 23.91 -9.24 0.17
C ARG A 203 25.20 -8.42 0.12
N LEU A 204 25.35 -7.50 1.06
CA LEU A 204 26.54 -6.68 1.20
C LEU A 204 27.77 -7.58 1.42
N PRO A 205 28.92 -7.32 0.76
CA PRO A 205 30.16 -8.04 1.03
C PRO A 205 30.62 -7.87 2.47
N ASP A 206 30.47 -6.66 3.00
CA ASP A 206 30.67 -6.33 4.41
C ASP A 206 29.37 -5.70 4.95
N PRO A 207 28.58 -6.45 5.75
CA PRO A 207 27.34 -5.95 6.34
C PRO A 207 27.54 -4.89 7.43
N LEU A 208 28.77 -4.74 7.96
CA LEU A 208 29.08 -3.79 9.04
C LEU A 208 29.32 -2.36 8.54
N LEU A 209 29.38 -2.17 7.23
CA LEU A 209 29.58 -0.86 6.62
C LEU A 209 28.37 0.05 6.83
N HIS A 210 28.65 1.34 6.97
CA HIS A 210 27.62 2.35 6.90
C HIS A 210 27.01 2.34 5.50
N LYS A 211 25.68 2.46 5.37
CA LYS A 211 25.00 2.42 4.05
C LYS A 211 25.57 3.43 3.06
N ASP A 212 25.96 4.61 3.53
CA ASP A 212 26.56 5.67 2.70
C ASP A 212 27.96 5.32 2.15
N GLU A 213 28.64 4.33 2.74
CA GLU A 213 29.95 3.84 2.26
C GLU A 213 29.79 2.75 1.19
N VAL A 214 28.58 2.23 0.98
CA VAL A 214 28.30 1.18 0.00
C VAL A 214 28.01 1.81 -1.37
N SER A 215 29.04 1.87 -2.22
CA SER A 215 28.96 2.55 -3.53
C SER A 215 27.90 2.00 -4.50
N ASP A 216 27.53 0.73 -4.40
CA ASP A 216 26.58 0.05 -5.29
C ASP A 216 25.21 -0.25 -4.64
N LEU A 217 24.90 0.37 -3.50
CA LEU A 217 23.71 0.09 -2.69
C LEU A 217 22.41 0.16 -3.49
N SER A 218 22.21 1.22 -4.29
CA SER A 218 21.00 1.39 -5.09
C SER A 218 20.80 0.25 -6.10
N THR A 219 21.87 -0.30 -6.67
CA THR A 219 21.82 -1.44 -7.60
C THR A 219 21.48 -2.72 -6.84
N ARG A 220 22.03 -2.91 -5.64
CA ARG A 220 21.72 -4.05 -4.77
C ARG A 220 20.26 -4.05 -4.33
N ILE A 221 19.72 -2.90 -3.92
CA ILE A 221 18.30 -2.77 -3.57
C ILE A 221 17.42 -3.17 -4.77
N LYS A 222 17.73 -2.68 -5.98
CA LYS A 222 16.99 -3.07 -7.19
C LYS A 222 17.08 -4.57 -7.51
N THR A 223 18.18 -5.21 -7.13
CA THR A 223 18.45 -6.63 -7.42
C THR A 223 17.81 -7.56 -6.41
N TYR A 224 17.91 -7.24 -5.12
CA TYR A 224 17.51 -8.13 -4.02
C TYR A 224 16.19 -7.73 -3.35
N LEU A 225 15.78 -6.48 -3.49
CA LEU A 225 14.44 -6.00 -3.12
C LEU A 225 13.73 -5.42 -4.36
N PRO A 226 13.59 -6.19 -5.45
CA PRO A 226 13.03 -5.68 -6.69
C PRO A 226 11.57 -5.24 -6.52
N VAL A 227 11.21 -4.09 -7.10
CA VAL A 227 9.83 -3.54 -7.00
C VAL A 227 8.79 -4.53 -7.52
N HIS A 228 9.07 -5.23 -8.62
CA HIS A 228 8.10 -6.08 -9.31
C HIS A 228 7.66 -7.33 -8.53
N THR A 229 8.43 -7.80 -7.53
CA THR A 229 8.01 -8.92 -6.67
C THR A 229 7.03 -8.48 -5.58
N GLY A 230 6.82 -7.17 -5.41
CA GLY A 230 5.96 -6.62 -4.38
C GLY A 230 6.60 -6.59 -2.98
N ILE A 231 7.85 -7.03 -2.81
CA ILE A 231 8.51 -7.06 -1.49
C ILE A 231 8.59 -5.67 -0.84
N GLN A 232 8.91 -4.62 -1.60
CA GLN A 232 8.93 -3.26 -1.07
C GLN A 232 7.53 -2.79 -0.63
N TYR A 233 6.51 -3.10 -1.42
CA TYR A 233 5.12 -2.77 -1.07
C TYR A 233 4.71 -3.51 0.20
N ALA A 234 5.01 -4.81 0.29
CA ALA A 234 4.73 -5.63 1.45
C ALA A 234 5.43 -5.08 2.70
N CYS A 235 6.71 -4.70 2.62
CA CYS A 235 7.45 -4.08 3.73
C CYS A 235 6.76 -2.82 4.26
N LEU A 236 6.18 -2.01 3.38
CA LEU A 236 5.61 -0.70 3.73
C LEU A 236 4.15 -0.79 4.22
N HIS A 237 3.34 -1.69 3.66
CA HIS A 237 1.87 -1.59 3.76
C HIS A 237 1.17 -2.78 4.41
N TRP A 238 1.89 -3.85 4.79
CA TRP A 238 1.29 -5.04 5.39
C TRP A 238 0.40 -4.71 6.60
N ALA A 239 0.86 -3.82 7.49
CA ALA A 239 0.14 -3.46 8.71
C ALA A 239 -1.09 -2.58 8.43
N THR A 240 -1.01 -1.72 7.41
CA THR A 240 -2.16 -0.90 6.98
C THR A 240 -3.30 -1.78 6.48
N HIS A 241 -2.98 -2.77 5.65
CA HIS A 241 -3.96 -3.75 5.19
C HIS A 241 -4.47 -4.65 6.32
N LEU A 242 -3.59 -5.01 7.26
CA LEU A 242 -3.99 -5.77 8.44
C LEU A 242 -5.03 -5.00 9.26
N CYS A 243 -4.81 -3.71 9.56
CA CYS A 243 -5.79 -2.89 10.28
C CYS A 243 -7.12 -2.71 9.54
N GLY A 244 -7.08 -2.66 8.21
CA GLY A 244 -8.29 -2.59 7.38
C GLY A 244 -9.03 -3.92 7.22
N SER A 245 -8.47 -5.03 7.73
CA SER A 245 -9.04 -6.36 7.56
C SER A 245 -10.32 -6.52 8.38
N GLY A 246 -11.27 -7.28 7.84
CA GLY A 246 -12.47 -7.67 8.59
C GLY A 246 -12.21 -8.80 9.59
N SER A 247 -13.29 -9.26 10.24
CA SER A 247 -13.27 -10.47 11.08
C SER A 247 -13.18 -11.78 10.29
N GLN A 248 -13.31 -11.71 8.96
CA GLN A 248 -13.11 -12.83 8.07
C GLN A 248 -11.61 -13.12 7.91
N ASP A 249 -11.25 -14.41 7.94
CA ASP A 249 -9.88 -14.93 7.81
C ASP A 249 -8.89 -14.50 8.90
N VAL A 250 -9.38 -13.98 10.03
CA VAL A 250 -8.56 -13.57 11.19
C VAL A 250 -7.60 -14.67 11.65
N SER A 251 -8.03 -15.94 11.65
CA SER A 251 -7.16 -17.05 12.05
C SER A 251 -5.95 -17.24 11.13
N VAL A 252 -6.16 -17.11 9.81
CA VAL A 252 -5.09 -17.23 8.79
C VAL A 252 -4.14 -16.04 8.88
N LEU A 253 -4.68 -14.83 9.06
CA LEU A 253 -3.89 -13.61 9.26
C LEU A 253 -3.08 -13.68 10.56
N MET A 254 -3.69 -14.15 11.65
CA MET A 254 -3.02 -14.31 12.94
C MET A 254 -1.86 -15.30 12.85
N GLN A 255 -2.06 -16.45 12.20
CA GLN A 255 -0.98 -17.42 11.97
C GLN A 255 0.16 -16.84 11.12
N SER A 256 -0.18 -16.07 10.08
CA SER A 256 0.81 -15.44 9.21
C SER A 256 1.59 -14.34 9.93
N LEU A 257 0.91 -13.60 10.81
CA LEU A 257 1.50 -12.56 11.67
C LEU A 257 2.42 -13.16 12.73
N ASP A 258 1.99 -14.21 13.44
CA ASP A 258 2.83 -14.92 14.42
C ASP A 258 4.13 -15.43 13.77
N LYS A 259 4.02 -16.09 12.62
CA LYS A 259 5.19 -16.54 11.86
C LYS A 259 6.11 -15.38 11.48
N PHE A 260 5.55 -14.29 10.99
CA PHE A 260 6.31 -13.10 10.62
C PHE A 260 7.05 -12.51 11.83
N CYS A 261 6.35 -12.32 12.95
CA CYS A 261 6.92 -11.79 14.19
C CYS A 261 8.05 -12.66 14.73
N ARG A 262 7.88 -13.99 14.71
CA ARG A 262 8.87 -14.93 15.21
C ARG A 262 10.09 -15.06 14.30
N GLU A 263 9.91 -15.07 12.99
CA GLU A 263 10.99 -15.51 12.10
C GLU A 263 11.54 -14.42 11.15
N ARG A 264 10.83 -13.31 10.97
CA ARG A 264 11.12 -12.33 9.90
C ARG A 264 11.16 -10.88 10.36
N LEU A 265 10.69 -10.59 11.56
CA LEU A 265 10.55 -9.23 12.10
C LEU A 265 11.85 -8.41 12.02
N LEU A 266 12.97 -9.02 12.38
CA LEU A 266 14.29 -8.37 12.32
C LEU A 266 14.76 -8.15 10.87
N PHE A 267 14.57 -9.14 10.00
CA PHE A 267 14.92 -9.01 8.57
C PHE A 267 14.06 -7.93 7.89
N TRP A 268 12.80 -7.78 8.32
CA TRP A 268 11.93 -6.72 7.83
C TRP A 268 12.41 -5.34 8.25
N MET A 269 12.88 -5.15 9.50
CA MET A 269 13.50 -3.89 9.92
C MET A 269 14.77 -3.59 9.12
N GLU A 270 15.58 -4.61 8.85
CA GLU A 270 16.73 -4.49 7.97
C GLU A 270 16.31 -4.03 6.56
N ALA A 271 15.31 -4.68 5.95
CA ALA A 271 14.81 -4.31 4.64
C ALA A 271 14.26 -2.89 4.60
N LEU A 272 13.49 -2.48 5.62
CA LEU A 272 13.01 -1.10 5.76
C LEU A 272 14.17 -0.10 5.85
N SER A 273 15.22 -0.41 6.62
CA SER A 273 16.42 0.44 6.66
C SER A 273 17.09 0.51 5.28
N MET A 274 17.27 -0.62 4.59
CA MET A 274 17.89 -0.65 3.26
C MET A 274 17.12 0.20 2.24
N ILE A 275 15.80 0.18 2.25
CA ILE A 275 14.98 1.04 1.37
C ILE A 275 14.79 2.47 1.89
N GLY A 276 15.45 2.83 3.01
CA GLY A 276 15.41 4.16 3.61
C GLY A 276 14.08 4.53 4.26
N ARG A 277 13.30 3.54 4.68
CA ARG A 277 11.94 3.69 5.25
C ARG A 277 11.76 3.07 6.63
N LEU A 278 12.81 3.08 7.47
CA LEU A 278 12.70 2.56 8.84
C LEU A 278 11.66 3.33 9.68
N ASP A 279 11.33 4.59 9.32
CA ASP A 279 10.25 5.37 9.91
C ASP A 279 8.91 4.62 9.93
N VAL A 280 8.63 3.81 8.90
CA VAL A 280 7.37 3.06 8.77
C VAL A 280 7.20 2.01 9.86
N ALA A 281 8.31 1.47 10.38
CA ALA A 281 8.25 0.39 11.35
C ALA A 281 7.48 0.80 12.61
N VAL A 282 7.65 2.04 13.05
CA VAL A 282 7.01 2.57 14.27
C VAL A 282 5.49 2.46 14.19
N THR A 283 4.88 3.00 13.13
CA THR A 283 3.43 2.97 12.94
C THR A 283 2.95 1.56 12.62
N ALA A 284 3.67 0.80 11.79
CA ALA A 284 3.27 -0.55 11.41
C ALA A 284 3.17 -1.49 12.62
N LEU A 285 4.12 -1.40 13.56
CA LEU A 285 4.16 -2.24 14.76
C LEU A 285 3.03 -1.91 15.74
N ILE A 286 2.74 -0.61 15.95
CA ILE A 286 1.58 -0.19 16.77
C ILE A 286 0.29 -0.71 16.15
N ASN A 287 0.10 -0.45 14.86
CA ASN A 287 -1.09 -0.86 14.11
C ASN A 287 -1.33 -2.38 14.20
N ALA A 288 -0.30 -3.18 13.98
CA ALA A 288 -0.39 -4.63 14.08
C ALA A 288 -0.65 -5.12 15.51
N ARG A 289 -0.04 -4.48 16.52
CA ARG A 289 -0.26 -4.80 17.93
C ARG A 289 -1.71 -4.53 18.35
N ASP A 290 -2.24 -3.39 17.94
CA ASP A 290 -3.60 -2.97 18.30
C ASP A 290 -4.63 -3.85 17.58
N TRP A 291 -4.38 -4.19 16.31
CA TRP A 291 -5.17 -5.19 15.58
C TRP A 291 -5.11 -6.57 16.24
N HIS A 292 -3.94 -7.01 16.71
CA HIS A 292 -3.81 -8.28 17.42
C HIS A 292 -4.63 -8.26 18.72
N ALA A 293 -4.53 -7.18 19.51
CA ALA A 293 -5.24 -7.05 20.77
C ALA A 293 -6.78 -7.04 20.62
N SER A 294 -7.30 -6.59 19.47
CA SER A 294 -8.74 -6.65 19.19
C SER A 294 -9.24 -8.03 18.77
N HIS A 295 -8.34 -8.97 18.43
CA HIS A 295 -8.68 -10.28 17.87
C HIS A 295 -8.14 -11.47 18.68
N SER A 296 -7.21 -11.26 19.62
CA SER A 296 -6.62 -12.28 20.47
C SER A 296 -6.22 -11.74 21.85
N SER A 297 -5.66 -12.60 22.70
CA SER A 297 -5.20 -12.24 24.04
C SER A 297 -3.99 -11.30 24.00
N THR A 298 -3.96 -10.31 24.89
CA THR A 298 -2.78 -9.46 25.10
C THR A 298 -1.65 -10.16 25.87
N GLN A 299 -1.87 -11.42 26.24
CA GLN A 299 -0.85 -12.29 26.85
C GLN A 299 -0.11 -13.14 25.81
N ASP A 300 -0.51 -13.10 24.53
CA ASP A 300 0.15 -13.89 23.50
C ASP A 300 1.54 -13.35 23.15
N ASP A 301 2.46 -14.26 22.83
CA ASP A 301 3.83 -13.91 22.44
C ASP A 301 3.88 -12.89 21.30
N THR A 302 2.99 -13.01 20.31
CA THR A 302 2.93 -12.10 19.16
C THR A 302 2.66 -10.67 19.58
N TYR A 303 1.77 -10.44 20.57
CA TYR A 303 1.50 -9.11 21.11
C TYR A 303 2.76 -8.49 21.73
N TRP A 304 3.46 -9.28 22.55
CA TRP A 304 4.69 -8.83 23.21
C TRP A 304 5.83 -8.61 22.21
N LEU A 305 6.01 -9.48 21.21
CA LEU A 305 6.99 -9.30 20.14
C LEU A 305 6.75 -8.00 19.38
N LEU A 306 5.50 -7.67 19.03
CA LEU A 306 5.18 -6.41 18.36
C LEU A 306 5.48 -5.20 19.25
N ASN A 307 5.15 -5.28 20.54
CA ASN A 307 5.41 -4.21 21.50
C ASN A 307 6.91 -4.01 21.77
N ASP A 308 7.67 -5.09 21.91
CA ASP A 308 9.12 -5.04 22.11
C ASP A 308 9.83 -4.54 20.86
N ALA A 309 9.40 -4.99 19.67
CA ALA A 309 9.90 -4.49 18.38
C ALA A 309 9.72 -2.99 18.24
N TYR A 310 8.55 -2.48 18.65
CA TYR A 310 8.26 -1.05 18.60
C TYR A 310 9.25 -0.26 19.46
N ARG A 311 9.48 -0.70 20.70
CA ARG A 311 10.46 -0.08 21.61
C ARG A 311 11.88 -0.21 21.07
N PHE A 312 12.22 -1.37 20.52
CA PHE A 312 13.53 -1.66 19.95
C PHE A 312 13.87 -0.72 18.79
N VAL A 313 12.93 -0.50 17.86
CA VAL A 313 13.12 0.43 16.74
C VAL A 313 13.29 1.87 17.24
N LEU A 314 12.53 2.29 18.26
CA LEU A 314 12.66 3.64 18.80
C LEU A 314 14.02 3.88 19.47
N GLU A 315 14.48 2.93 20.28
CA GLU A 315 15.74 3.03 21.00
C GLU A 315 16.95 2.98 20.04
N TYR A 316 16.93 2.06 19.08
CA TYR A 316 18.05 1.78 18.19
C TYR A 316 17.87 2.32 16.77
N TYR A 317 16.97 3.30 16.58
CA TYR A 317 16.63 3.83 15.25
C TYR A 317 17.86 4.25 14.45
N ILE A 318 18.71 5.09 15.05
CA ILE A 318 19.89 5.66 14.36
C ILE A 318 20.88 4.54 13.98
N PRO A 319 21.37 3.68 14.90
CA PRO A 319 22.26 2.58 14.53
C PRO A 319 21.71 1.69 13.42
N ILE A 320 20.45 1.25 13.53
CA ILE A 320 19.81 0.37 12.54
C ILE A 320 19.65 1.07 11.19
N ASN A 321 19.27 2.35 11.20
CA ASN A 321 19.10 3.13 9.99
C ASN A 321 20.44 3.52 9.35
N CYS A 322 21.56 3.49 10.07
CA CYS A 322 22.88 3.74 9.50
C CYS A 322 23.52 2.45 8.95
N CYS A 323 23.41 1.36 9.72
CA CYS A 323 23.98 0.05 9.45
C CYS A 323 23.03 -1.03 9.97
N PRO A 324 22.22 -1.68 9.11
CA PRO A 324 21.20 -2.65 9.55
C PRO A 324 21.77 -3.83 10.34
N GLU A 325 23.02 -4.20 10.12
CA GLU A 325 23.69 -5.26 10.86
C GLU A 325 23.79 -4.97 12.37
N GLN A 326 23.70 -3.69 12.78
CA GLN A 326 23.66 -3.28 14.19
C GLN A 326 22.48 -3.88 14.95
N ILE A 327 21.41 -4.33 14.27
CA ILE A 327 20.34 -5.14 14.87
C ILE A 327 20.94 -6.32 15.64
N TYR A 328 21.88 -7.04 15.02
CA TYR A 328 22.38 -8.33 15.50
C TYR A 328 23.59 -8.20 16.42
N ILE A 329 24.45 -7.21 16.20
CA ILE A 329 25.71 -7.09 16.93
C ILE A 329 25.60 -6.22 18.19
N SER A 330 24.80 -5.15 18.16
CA SER A 330 24.70 -4.20 19.27
C SER A 330 23.31 -4.18 19.86
N ALA A 331 22.28 -3.94 19.05
CA ALA A 331 20.95 -3.62 19.55
C ALA A 331 20.33 -4.80 20.31
N LEU A 332 20.39 -6.02 19.77
CA LEU A 332 19.93 -7.21 20.49
C LEU A 332 20.78 -7.51 21.73
N THR A 333 22.10 -7.33 21.66
CA THR A 333 23.04 -7.60 22.76
C THR A 333 22.77 -6.70 23.97
N PHE A 334 22.39 -5.44 23.74
CA PHE A 334 22.10 -4.47 24.79
C PHE A 334 20.60 -4.26 25.05
N ALA A 335 19.74 -5.00 24.36
CA ALA A 335 18.30 -4.95 24.62
C ALA A 335 18.03 -5.42 26.07
N PRO A 336 17.32 -4.61 26.88
CA PRO A 336 17.06 -4.95 28.28
C PRO A 336 16.35 -6.31 28.37
N SER A 337 16.97 -7.25 29.09
CA SER A 337 16.49 -8.63 29.20
C SER A 337 15.32 -8.79 30.19
N CYS A 338 14.47 -7.77 30.40
CA CYS A 338 13.60 -7.73 31.60
C CYS A 338 12.08 -7.92 31.38
N VAL A 339 11.57 -8.89 32.16
CA VAL A 339 10.28 -9.05 32.87
C VAL A 339 9.15 -9.92 32.29
N SER A 340 9.23 -10.47 31.08
CA SER A 340 8.39 -11.62 30.72
C SER A 340 9.23 -12.83 30.33
N GLU A 341 8.71 -14.04 30.53
CA GLU A 341 9.34 -15.28 30.04
C GLU A 341 9.48 -15.33 28.49
N THR A 342 9.06 -14.26 27.80
CA THR A 342 8.85 -14.12 26.35
C THR A 342 9.63 -12.95 25.73
N SER A 343 10.82 -12.64 26.23
CA SER A 343 11.72 -11.68 25.57
C SER A 343 12.00 -12.07 24.11
N MET A 344 12.16 -11.12 23.19
CA MET A 344 12.66 -11.34 21.81
C MET A 344 13.91 -12.22 21.75
N LEU A 345 14.73 -12.20 22.82
CA LEU A 345 15.93 -13.02 22.96
C LEU A 345 15.66 -14.52 23.22
N LYS A 346 14.46 -14.90 23.68
CA LYS A 346 14.11 -16.27 24.10
C LYS A 346 13.34 -17.07 23.05
N TRP A 347 12.66 -16.42 22.10
CA TRP A 347 11.87 -17.11 21.09
C TRP A 347 12.32 -16.70 19.69
N SER A 348 12.88 -17.69 19.00
CA SER A 348 13.28 -17.62 17.59
C SER A 348 14.43 -16.67 17.25
N ILE A 349 15.37 -16.48 18.18
CA ILE A 349 16.76 -16.35 17.74
C ILE A 349 17.10 -17.72 17.13
N PRO A 350 17.35 -17.84 15.81
CA PRO A 350 17.80 -19.12 15.25
C PRO A 350 19.02 -19.59 16.05
N LEU A 351 19.18 -20.90 16.26
CA LEU A 351 20.33 -21.46 17.02
C LEU A 351 21.69 -20.84 16.62
N TRP A 352 21.86 -20.48 15.35
CA TRP A 352 23.06 -19.81 14.86
C TRP A 352 23.27 -18.39 15.44
N LEU A 353 22.21 -17.63 15.70
CA LEU A 353 22.28 -16.27 16.25
C LEU A 353 22.42 -16.30 17.78
N SER A 354 21.90 -17.33 18.45
CA SER A 354 22.15 -17.52 19.90
C SER A 354 23.59 -17.96 20.13
N GLU A 355 24.12 -18.86 19.30
CA GLU A 355 25.55 -19.17 19.26
C GLU A 355 26.39 -17.93 18.94
N PHE A 356 25.97 -17.07 18.01
CA PHE A 356 26.68 -15.84 17.67
C PHE A 356 26.73 -14.84 18.84
N ILE A 357 25.59 -14.56 19.49
CA ILE A 357 25.49 -13.68 20.67
C ILE A 357 26.34 -14.23 21.81
N VAL A 358 26.28 -15.53 22.08
CA VAL A 358 27.10 -16.18 23.12
C VAL A 358 28.60 -16.11 22.79
N ASN A 359 28.97 -16.25 21.52
CA ASN A 359 30.38 -16.27 21.09
C ASN A 359 31.02 -14.89 20.92
N HIS A 360 30.24 -13.81 20.74
CA HIS A 360 30.75 -12.45 20.47
C HIS A 360 30.41 -11.42 21.56
N ALA A 361 29.57 -11.75 22.54
CA ALA A 361 29.37 -10.93 23.74
C ALA A 361 30.63 -10.83 24.64
N GLY A 362 31.70 -11.55 24.31
CA GLY A 362 32.89 -11.73 25.15
C GLY A 362 33.98 -10.65 25.07
N ASP A 363 34.14 -9.87 24.00
CA ASP A 363 35.43 -9.16 23.78
C ASP A 363 35.39 -7.67 23.39
N HIS A 364 34.22 -7.01 23.37
CA HIS A 364 34.14 -5.56 23.14
C HIS A 364 33.32 -4.81 24.21
N ALA A 365 33.44 -5.23 25.46
CA ALA A 365 32.87 -4.55 26.61
C ALA A 365 33.82 -3.46 27.16
N CYS A 366 34.01 -2.35 26.43
CA CYS A 366 34.36 -1.03 26.99
C CYS A 366 34.50 -0.02 25.85
N GLY A 367 33.52 0.87 25.63
CA GLY A 367 33.73 1.95 24.65
C GLY A 367 32.62 2.96 24.46
N TYR A 368 31.35 2.62 24.69
CA TYR A 368 30.25 3.57 24.48
C TYR A 368 29.29 3.60 25.68
N ALA A 369 29.78 4.19 26.77
CA ALA A 369 28.94 4.72 27.83
C ALA A 369 29.55 6.03 28.34
N ARG A 370 29.17 7.13 27.69
CA ARG A 370 29.00 8.50 28.23
C ARG A 370 28.83 9.48 27.07
N LEU A 371 27.59 9.82 26.76
CA LEU A 371 27.31 11.16 26.22
C LEU A 371 27.56 12.16 27.37
N PRO A 372 28.39 13.20 27.19
CA PRO A 372 28.58 14.20 28.22
C PRO A 372 27.34 15.09 28.31
N THR A 373 26.69 15.11 29.47
CA THR A 373 25.75 16.15 29.85
C THR A 373 26.53 17.45 30.08
N THR A 374 26.68 18.28 29.06
CA THR A 374 27.13 19.67 29.27
C THR A 374 25.94 20.52 29.66
N SER A 375 25.88 20.85 30.95
CA SER A 375 25.14 22.00 31.46
C SER A 375 25.72 23.29 30.87
N THR A 376 25.02 23.87 29.91
CA THR A 376 25.23 25.28 29.52
C THR A 376 23.96 26.04 29.84
N SER A 377 24.03 26.80 30.94
CA SER A 377 23.10 27.89 31.23
C SER A 377 23.09 28.86 30.06
N CYS A 378 21.96 28.93 29.35
CA CYS A 378 21.68 30.02 28.43
C CYS A 378 20.77 31.01 29.16
N ASP A 379 21.36 32.13 29.56
CA ASP A 379 20.64 33.34 29.97
C ASP A 379 19.79 33.84 28.79
N PHE A 380 18.50 34.06 29.04
CA PHE A 380 17.61 34.81 28.13
C PHE A 380 17.60 36.28 28.55
N PRO A 381 17.79 37.24 27.63
CA PRO A 381 17.56 38.65 27.94
C PRO A 381 16.05 38.94 27.97
N GLN A 382 15.59 39.51 29.09
CA GLN A 382 14.28 40.16 29.17
C GLN A 382 14.32 41.45 28.34
N THR A 383 13.39 41.57 27.39
CA THR A 383 13.02 42.85 26.80
C THR A 383 11.60 43.18 27.23
N ASP A 384 11.51 44.25 28.01
CA ASP A 384 10.27 44.93 28.40
C ASP A 384 9.47 45.39 27.18
N VAL A 385 8.15 45.21 27.25
CA VAL A 385 7.20 45.93 26.41
C VAL A 385 6.28 46.71 27.33
N ALA A 386 6.43 48.03 27.27
CA ALA A 386 5.40 49.02 27.56
C ALA A 386 5.21 49.88 26.30
#